data_AF-A0A3N5QVN7-F1
#
_entry.id   AF-A0A3N5QVN7-F1
#
_cell.length_a   1.000
_cell.length_b   1.000
_cell.length_c   1.000
_cell.angle_alpha   90.00
_cell.angle_beta   90.00
_cell.angle_gamma   90.00
#
_symmetry.space_group_name_H-M   'P 1'
#
loop_
_entity.id
_entity.type
_entity.pdbx_description
1 polymer ?
#
loop_
_entity_poly.entity_id
_entity_poly.type
_entity_poly.pdbx_seq_one_letter_code
_entity_poly.pdbx_strand_id
1 'polypeptide(L)'
;MFENLTERLNNVFNQLRRRGKLSEEDVDTAMREVRLALLEADVNYGVVKDFVARVRERAIGHEVSKALNPAQQVIKIVNEELINTLGEPDRLNLSGP
;
A
#
# COMPACT_ATOMS: atom_id res chain seq x y z
N MET A 1 -8.43 -13.68 -9.96
CA MET A 1 -9.06 -12.35 -9.81
C MET A 1 -8.06 -11.26 -9.43
N PHE A 2 -7.15 -11.45 -8.45
CA PHE A 2 -6.17 -10.41 -8.05
C PHE A 2 -4.80 -10.47 -8.74
N GLU A 3 -4.64 -11.24 -9.81
CA GLU A 3 -3.32 -11.48 -10.43
C GLU A 3 -2.69 -10.20 -11.00
N ASN A 4 -3.47 -9.37 -11.72
CA ASN A 4 -2.98 -8.11 -12.28
C ASN A 4 -2.55 -7.12 -11.18
N LEU A 5 -3.36 -6.98 -10.12
CA LEU A 5 -3.03 -6.17 -8.96
C LEU A 5 -1.75 -6.67 -8.27
N THR A 6 -1.65 -7.98 -8.08
CA THR A 6 -0.50 -8.62 -7.42
C THR A 6 0.79 -8.38 -8.22
N GLU A 7 0.74 -8.53 -9.54
CA GLU A 7 1.88 -8.29 -10.43
C GLU A 7 2.34 -6.83 -10.36
N ARG A 8 1.41 -5.87 -10.45
CA ARG A 8 1.73 -4.43 -10.38
C ARG A 8 2.32 -4.03 -9.03
N LEU A 9 1.73 -4.49 -7.93
CA LEU A 9 2.26 -4.22 -6.58
C LEU A 9 3.65 -4.83 -6.39
N ASN A 10 3.87 -6.06 -6.86
CA ASN A 10 5.20 -6.68 -6.81
C ASN A 10 6.24 -5.89 -7.60
N ASN A 11 5.87 -5.35 -8.76
CA ASN A 11 6.76 -4.50 -9.55
C ASN A 11 7.14 -3.21 -8.79
N VAL A 12 6.15 -2.53 -8.18
CA VAL A 12 6.40 -1.35 -7.34
C VAL A 12 7.34 -1.69 -6.18
N PHE A 13 7.08 -2.78 -5.46
CA PHE A 13 7.89 -3.19 -4.31
C PHE A 13 9.31 -3.60 -4.70
N ASN A 14 9.50 -4.24 -5.86
CA ASN A 14 10.82 -4.58 -6.38
C ASN A 14 11.64 -3.33 -6.71
N GLN A 15 11.01 -2.29 -7.26
CA GLN A 15 11.68 -1.02 -7.51
C GLN A 15 12.10 -0.34 -6.20
N LEU A 16 11.23 -0.32 -5.19
CA LEU A 16 11.52 0.23 -3.86
C LEU A 16 12.68 -0.51 -3.17
N ARG A 17 12.68 -1.85 -3.21
CA ARG A 17 13.75 -2.67 -2.58
C ARG A 17 15.13 -2.47 -3.20
N ARG A 18 15.21 -2.13 -4.49
CA ARG A 18 16.49 -1.87 -5.16
C ARG A 18 17.14 -0.55 -4.76
N ARG A 19 16.38 0.38 -4.16
CA ARG A 19 16.91 1.67 -3.70
C ARG A 19 17.38 1.55 -2.24
N GLY A 20 18.68 1.75 -2.01
CA GLY A 20 19.29 1.64 -0.67
C GLY A 20 18.91 2.78 0.28
N LYS A 21 18.49 3.94 -0.25
CA LYS A 21 17.84 5.03 0.49
C LYS A 21 16.61 5.45 -0.28
N LEU A 22 15.54 5.72 0.46
CA LEU A 22 14.25 6.15 -0.08
C LEU A 22 14.10 7.65 0.16
N SER A 23 13.85 8.41 -0.90
CA SER A 23 13.46 9.81 -0.84
C SER A 23 11.94 9.95 -0.81
N GLU A 24 11.43 11.12 -0.42
CA GLU A 24 9.99 11.41 -0.51
C GLU A 24 9.46 11.30 -1.95
N GLU A 25 10.26 11.70 -2.94
CA GLU A 25 9.91 11.61 -4.36
C GLU A 25 9.72 10.15 -4.82
N ASP A 26 10.53 9.24 -4.27
CA ASP A 26 10.41 7.81 -4.55
C ASP A 26 9.10 7.24 -4.00
N VAL A 27 8.73 7.65 -2.78
CA VAL A 27 7.46 7.25 -2.16
C VAL A 27 6.29 7.78 -2.98
N ASP A 28 6.32 9.05 -3.39
CA ASP A 28 5.27 9.67 -4.18
C ASP A 28 5.09 8.97 -5.55
N THR A 29 6.20 8.62 -6.20
CA THR A 29 6.18 7.88 -7.46
C THR A 29 5.55 6.50 -7.28
N ALA A 30 5.99 5.75 -6.27
CA ALA A 30 5.42 4.44 -5.95
C ALA A 30 3.92 4.54 -5.61
N MET A 31 3.51 5.54 -4.83
CA MET A 31 2.12 5.74 -4.46
C MET A 31 1.24 6.08 -5.66
N ARG A 32 1.78 6.79 -6.66
CA ARG A 32 1.08 7.04 -7.92
C ARG A 32 0.81 5.75 -8.69
N GLU A 33 1.78 4.85 -8.75
CA GLU A 33 1.61 3.54 -9.41
C GLU A 33 0.61 2.66 -8.66
N VAL A 34 0.68 2.61 -7.34
CA VAL A 34 -0.29 1.89 -6.50
C VAL A 34 -1.71 2.43 -6.72
N ARG A 35 -1.88 3.76 -6.80
CA ARG A 35 -3.17 4.37 -7.08
C ARG A 35 -3.77 3.90 -8.41
N LEU A 36 -2.95 3.86 -9.46
CA LEU A 36 -3.39 3.40 -10.78
C LEU A 36 -3.76 1.91 -10.73
N ALA A 37 -2.94 1.07 -10.10
CA ALA A 37 -3.20 -0.35 -9.97
C ALA A 37 -4.51 -0.66 -9.23
N LEU A 38 -4.83 0.10 -8.17
CA LEU A 38 -6.09 -0.06 -7.44
C LEU A 38 -7.31 0.37 -8.27
N LEU A 39 -7.21 1.47 -9.02
CA LEU A 39 -8.30 1.93 -9.88
C LEU A 39 -8.55 0.98 -11.05
N GLU A 40 -7.50 0.40 -11.63
CA GLU A 40 -7.61 -0.64 -12.67
C GLU A 40 -8.24 -1.93 -12.16
N ALA A 41 -8.17 -2.18 -10.85
CA ALA A 41 -8.78 -3.34 -10.20
C ALA A 41 -10.23 -3.08 -9.76
N ASP A 42 -10.90 -2.07 -10.34
CA ASP A 42 -12.28 -1.66 -10.02
C ASP A 42 -12.52 -1.28 -8.54
N VAL A 43 -11.48 -0.81 -7.83
CA VAL A 43 -11.64 -0.30 -6.46
C VAL A 43 -12.26 1.10 -6.49
N ASN A 44 -13.18 1.36 -5.56
CA ASN A 44 -13.84 2.66 -5.45
C ASN A 44 -12.85 3.82 -5.24
N TYR A 45 -13.02 4.91 -6.01
CA TYR A 45 -12.13 6.07 -5.96
C TYR A 45 -11.96 6.68 -4.56
N GLY A 46 -13.04 6.78 -3.76
CA GLY A 46 -12.97 7.30 -2.39
C GLY A 46 -12.06 6.45 -1.51
N VAL A 47 -12.23 5.12 -1.59
CA VAL A 47 -11.39 4.15 -0.88
C VAL A 47 -9.93 4.29 -1.30
N VAL A 48 -9.66 4.37 -2.60
CA VAL A 48 -8.29 4.53 -3.12
C VAL A 48 -7.67 5.83 -2.65
N LYS A 49 -8.40 6.94 -2.71
CA LYS A 49 -7.92 8.26 -2.28
C LYS A 49 -7.51 8.24 -0.80
N ASP A 50 -8.39 7.72 0.05
CA ASP A 50 -8.14 7.69 1.49
C ASP A 50 -7.01 6.73 1.85
N PHE A 51 -6.95 5.57 1.18
CA PHE A 51 -5.85 4.61 1.31
C PHE A 51 -4.49 5.24 0.98
N VAL A 52 -4.36 5.87 -0.19
CA VAL A 52 -3.10 6.49 -0.62
C VAL A 52 -2.69 7.63 0.33
N ALA A 53 -3.65 8.41 0.83
CA ALA A 53 -3.37 9.48 1.79
C ALA A 53 -2.75 8.94 3.09
N ARG A 54 -3.34 7.88 3.67
CA ARG A 54 -2.83 7.25 4.90
C ARG A 54 -1.45 6.64 4.71
N VAL A 55 -1.24 5.91 3.60
CA VAL A 55 0.06 5.30 3.30
C VAL A 55 1.14 6.38 3.14
N ARG A 56 0.84 7.47 2.42
CA ARG A 56 1.80 8.56 2.17
C ARG A 56 2.21 9.26 3.47
N GLU A 57 1.24 9.58 4.33
CA GLU A 57 1.50 10.22 5.63
C GLU A 57 2.45 9.39 6.48
N ARG A 58 2.21 8.08 6.57
CA ARG A 58 3.04 7.15 7.34
C ARG A 58 4.41 6.91 6.69
N ALA A 59 4.47 6.87 5.36
CA ALA A 59 5.69 6.58 4.62
C ALA A 59 6.67 7.76 4.58
N ILE A 60 6.18 9.00 4.62
CA ILE A 60 7.01 10.22 4.72
C ILE A 60 7.32 10.59 6.18
N GLY A 61 6.46 10.15 7.11
CA GLY A 61 6.63 10.38 8.52
C GLY A 61 7.87 9.73 9.15
N HIS A 62 8.01 9.91 10.46
CA HIS A 62 9.14 9.41 11.23
C HIS A 62 9.31 7.88 11.22
N GLU A 63 8.26 7.11 10.86
CA GLU A 63 8.29 5.64 10.82
C GLU A 63 9.33 5.12 9.83
N VAL A 64 9.44 5.72 8.64
CA VAL A 64 10.38 5.27 7.59
C VAL A 64 11.74 5.95 7.73
N SER A 65 11.78 7.22 8.12
CA SER A 65 13.01 8.01 8.24
C SER A 65 14.03 7.40 9.24
N LYS A 66 13.54 6.71 10.28
CA LYS A 66 14.38 6.06 11.30
C LYS A 66 14.63 4.56 11.04
N ALA A 67 14.02 3.99 9.99
CA ALA A 67 14.09 2.56 9.73
C ALA A 67 15.44 2.16 9.11
N LEU A 68 16.02 1.06 9.61
CA LEU A 68 17.21 0.44 9.01
C LEU A 68 16.97 -0.08 7.59
N ASN A 69 15.70 -0.40 7.26
CA ASN A 69 15.28 -0.83 5.92
C ASN A 69 14.02 -0.06 5.49
N PRO A 70 14.17 1.14 4.91
CA PRO A 70 13.06 2.00 4.51
C PRO A 70 12.09 1.34 3.52
N ALA A 71 12.62 0.55 2.56
CA ALA A 71 11.80 -0.11 1.55
C ALA A 71 10.87 -1.16 2.16
N GLN A 72 11.37 -1.98 3.08
CA GLN A 72 10.51 -2.93 3.80
C GLN A 72 9.51 -2.25 4.72
N GLN A 73 9.88 -1.11 5.32
CA GLN A 73 8.95 -0.36 6.15
C GLN A 73 7.76 0.17 5.32
N VAL A 74 8.00 0.68 4.11
CA VAL A 74 6.92 1.10 3.21
C VAL A 74 6.02 -0.08 2.80
N ILE A 75 6.61 -1.24 2.48
CA ILE A 75 5.84 -2.45 2.16
C ILE A 75 4.94 -2.85 3.34
N LYS A 76 5.48 -2.78 4.57
CA LYS A 76 4.73 -3.07 5.80
C LYS A 76 3.56 -2.10 5.97
N ILE A 77 3.79 -0.78 5.82
CA ILE A 77 2.74 0.24 5.90
C ILE A 77 1.63 -0.06 4.88
N VAL A 78 1.99 -0.35 3.63
CA VAL A 78 1.00 -0.69 2.59
C VAL A 78 0.17 -1.92 2.98
N ASN A 79 0.81 -2.97 3.51
CA ASN A 79 0.11 -4.17 3.95
C ASN A 79 -0.87 -3.89 5.10
N GLU A 80 -0.43 -3.14 6.11
CA GLU A 80 -1.29 -2.75 7.24
C GLU A 80 -2.49 -1.91 6.77
N GLU A 81 -2.26 -0.95 5.87
CA GLU A 81 -3.35 -0.13 5.33
C GLU A 81 -4.31 -0.95 4.45
N LEU A 82 -3.84 -2.00 3.77
CA LEU A 82 -4.69 -2.91 3.01
C LEU A 82 -5.60 -3.70 3.96
N ILE A 83 -5.04 -4.21 5.08
CA ILE A 83 -5.82 -4.89 6.12
C ILE A 83 -6.85 -3.92 6.71
N ASN A 84 -6.45 -2.70 7.07
CA ASN A 84 -7.36 -1.69 7.60
C ASN A 84 -8.50 -1.36 6.62
N THR A 85 -8.22 -1.37 5.31
CA THR A 85 -9.21 -1.07 4.28
C THR A 85 -10.15 -2.23 4.01
N LEU A 86 -9.64 -3.46 4.03
CA LEU A 86 -10.43 -4.68 3.77
C LEU A 86 -11.16 -5.19 5.02
N GLY A 87 -10.79 -4.71 6.20
CA GLY A 87 -11.27 -5.17 7.49
C GLY A 87 -10.37 -6.25 8.09
N GLU A 88 -10.46 -6.41 9.41
CA GLU A 88 -9.75 -7.48 10.09
C GLU A 88 -10.30 -8.85 9.68
N PRO A 89 -9.45 -9.90 9.69
CA PRO A 89 -9.92 -11.25 9.45
C PRO A 89 -10.96 -11.64 10.51
N ASP A 90 -12.22 -11.76 10.10
CA ASP A 90 -13.30 -12.19 10.97
C ASP A 90 -13.89 -13.53 10.48
N ARG A 91 -14.50 -14.28 11.41
CA ARG A 91 -15.22 -15.50 11.06
C ARG A 91 -16.46 -15.12 10.25
N LEU A 92 -16.74 -15.93 9.23
CA LEU A 92 -17.95 -15.77 8.44
C LEU A 92 -19.17 -15.84 9.38
N ASN A 93 -19.85 -14.72 9.58
CA ASN A 93 -21.04 -14.67 10.40
C ASN A 93 -22.22 -15.19 9.58
N LEU A 94 -22.60 -16.44 9.83
CA LEU A 94 -23.72 -17.14 9.19
C LEU A 94 -25.04 -16.95 9.94
N SER A 95 -25.06 -16.09 10.96
CA SER A 95 -26.28 -15.72 11.66
C SER A 95 -27.06 -14.81 10.72
N GLY A 96 -28.10 -15.35 10.08
CA GLY A 96 -29.08 -14.54 9.35
C GLY A 96 -29.81 -13.57 10.31
N PRO A 97 -30.60 -12.62 9.76
CA PRO A 97 -31.45 -11.76 10.58
C PRO A 97 -32.42 -12.56 11.46
#